data_AF-A0A348UQY3-F1
#
_entry.id   AF-A0A348UQY3-F1
#
_cell.length_a   1.000
_cell.length_b   1.000
_cell.length_c   1.000
_cell.angle_alpha   90.00
_cell.angle_beta   90.00
_cell.angle_gamma   90.00
#
_symmetry.space_group_name_H-M   'P 1'
#
loop_
_entity.id
_entity.type
_entity.pdbx_description
1 polymer ?
#
loop_
_entity_poly.entity_id
_entity_poly.type
_entity_poly.pdbx_seq_one_letter_code
_entity_poly.pdbx_strand_id
1 'polypeptide(L)'
;MTNVVLFGAIGLTVWAVQMLWIPVLAAGVINGIGHFWGYRNFECGDAARNISPWGILIGGEELHNNHHTYPNSAKLSQKPWEFDIGWFWIRLFSLFRLARARSTGPVVARVPGKAALDIDTAWAVLNDRFRIMAKYAEDVVTPLVEQELARVGEARSSAVRSVRRLLCREESLVSDAGRRERALVLAEQPVLNTVYEFKQRLIAVWAKRGGNAEELLRELRQWCADAEASGIEALNDFVRELKSYSVPRLALNRG
;
A
#
# COMPACT_ATOMS: atom_id res chain seq x y z
N MET A 1 -21.44 -34.10 9.66
CA MET A 1 -22.06 -35.44 9.90
C MET A 1 -23.43 -35.34 10.57
N THR A 2 -23.67 -34.37 11.45
CA THR A 2 -24.95 -34.18 12.16
C THR A 2 -26.17 -34.05 11.24
N ASN A 3 -26.05 -33.33 10.12
CA ASN A 3 -27.16 -33.14 9.16
C ASN A 3 -27.60 -34.43 8.46
N VAL A 4 -26.66 -35.31 8.11
CA VAL A 4 -26.96 -36.59 7.43
C VAL A 4 -27.60 -37.58 8.41
N VAL A 5 -27.17 -37.56 9.67
CA VAL A 5 -27.74 -38.39 10.74
C VAL A 5 -29.17 -37.95 11.10
N LEU A 6 -29.47 -36.65 11.08
CA LEU A 6 -30.79 -36.12 11.44
C LEU A 6 -31.82 -36.12 10.30
N PHE A 7 -31.39 -36.00 9.03
CA PHE A 7 -32.29 -35.75 7.90
C PHE A 7 -32.09 -36.71 6.70
N GLY A 8 -31.27 -37.75 6.85
CA GLY A 8 -31.05 -38.76 5.81
C GLY A 8 -30.54 -38.16 4.48
N ALA A 9 -31.17 -38.53 3.36
CA ALA A 9 -30.79 -38.06 2.02
C ALA A 9 -30.92 -36.54 1.84
N ILE A 10 -31.85 -35.87 2.54
CA ILE A 10 -31.98 -34.40 2.56
C ILE A 10 -30.81 -33.78 3.35
N GLY A 11 -30.28 -34.48 4.35
CA GLY A 11 -29.08 -34.08 5.07
C GLY A 11 -27.83 -34.02 4.18
N LEU A 12 -27.74 -34.89 3.17
CA LEU A 12 -26.67 -34.88 2.18
C LEU A 12 -26.75 -33.66 1.26
N THR A 13 -27.95 -33.23 0.87
CA THR A 13 -28.11 -32.02 0.03
C THR A 13 -27.78 -30.76 0.82
N VAL A 14 -28.21 -30.65 2.09
CA VAL A 14 -27.82 -29.54 2.97
C VAL A 14 -26.31 -29.50 3.19
N TRP A 15 -25.68 -30.66 3.42
CA TRP A 15 -24.22 -30.74 3.54
C TRP A 15 -23.51 -30.33 2.24
N ALA A 16 -23.97 -30.79 1.08
CA ALA A 16 -23.40 -30.42 -0.21
C ALA A 16 -23.52 -28.92 -0.46
N VAL A 17 -24.68 -28.29 -0.15
CA VAL A 17 -24.86 -26.83 -0.24
C VAL A 17 -23.88 -26.11 0.70
N GLN A 18 -23.71 -26.58 1.93
CA GLN A 18 -22.75 -25.98 2.88
C GLN A 18 -21.29 -26.08 2.39
N MET A 19 -20.91 -27.22 1.81
CA MET A 19 -19.57 -27.42 1.26
C MET A 19 -19.34 -26.61 -0.02
N LEU A 20 -20.38 -26.39 -0.82
CA LEU A 20 -20.29 -25.63 -2.07
C LEU A 20 -20.37 -24.10 -1.84
N TRP A 21 -21.08 -23.67 -0.80
CA TRP A 21 -21.27 -22.26 -0.47
C TRP A 21 -19.95 -21.52 -0.25
N ILE A 22 -19.03 -22.12 0.51
CA ILE A 22 -17.76 -21.48 0.85
C ILE A 22 -16.87 -21.29 -0.40
N PRO A 23 -16.56 -22.32 -1.21
CA PRO A 23 -15.74 -22.13 -2.42
C PRO A 23 -16.40 -21.22 -3.46
N VAL A 24 -17.71 -21.36 -3.71
CA VAL A 24 -18.39 -20.59 -4.77
C VAL A 24 -18.52 -19.13 -4.38
N LEU A 25 -18.93 -18.84 -3.14
CA LEU A 25 -19.13 -17.47 -2.70
C LEU A 25 -17.81 -16.79 -2.38
N ALA A 26 -16.95 -17.38 -1.54
CA ALA A 26 -15.70 -16.76 -1.10
C ALA A 26 -14.66 -16.73 -2.22
N ALA A 27 -14.31 -17.88 -2.81
CA ALA A 27 -13.26 -17.93 -3.83
C ALA A 27 -13.73 -17.47 -5.23
N GLY A 28 -15.03 -17.57 -5.51
CA GLY A 28 -15.61 -17.13 -6.79
C GLY A 28 -16.06 -15.67 -6.77
N VAL A 29 -17.21 -15.42 -6.14
CA VAL A 29 -17.90 -14.12 -6.21
C VAL A 29 -17.11 -13.02 -5.49
N ILE A 30 -16.75 -13.27 -4.25
CA ILE A 30 -16.08 -12.29 -3.38
C ILE A 30 -14.69 -11.96 -3.92
N ASN A 31 -13.90 -12.96 -4.30
CA ASN A 31 -12.59 -12.75 -4.90
C ASN A 31 -12.71 -11.91 -6.19
N GLY A 32 -13.66 -12.24 -7.05
CA GLY A 32 -13.97 -11.44 -8.25
C GLY A 32 -14.33 -9.98 -7.91
N ILE A 33 -15.16 -9.76 -6.89
CA ILE A 33 -15.48 -8.41 -6.40
C ILE A 33 -14.22 -7.74 -5.82
N GLY A 34 -13.37 -8.46 -5.08
CA GLY A 34 -12.09 -8.00 -4.51
C GLY A 34 -11.10 -7.48 -5.54
N HIS A 35 -11.16 -7.97 -6.77
CA HIS A 35 -10.34 -7.48 -7.87
C HIS A 35 -11.02 -6.37 -8.70
N PHE A 36 -12.36 -6.31 -8.73
CA PHE A 36 -13.11 -5.33 -9.52
C PHE A 36 -13.54 -4.07 -8.75
N TRP A 37 -13.88 -4.20 -7.47
CA TRP A 37 -14.45 -3.16 -6.60
C TRP A 37 -13.73 -3.11 -5.25
N GLY A 38 -13.81 -1.97 -4.56
CA GLY A 38 -13.04 -1.70 -3.35
C GLY A 38 -11.93 -0.66 -3.54
N TYR A 39 -11.14 -0.45 -2.49
CA TYR A 39 -10.09 0.58 -2.42
C TYR A 39 -8.69 -0.03 -2.29
N ARG A 40 -7.65 0.79 -2.47
CA ARG A 40 -6.25 0.38 -2.31
C ARG A 40 -5.55 1.37 -1.40
N ASN A 41 -4.83 0.84 -0.41
CA ASN A 41 -3.92 1.65 0.41
C ASN A 41 -2.56 1.78 -0.25
N PHE A 42 -2.16 0.79 -1.04
CA PHE A 42 -0.84 0.73 -1.67
C PHE A 42 -0.95 0.36 -3.15
N GLU A 43 -0.08 0.96 -3.95
CA GLU A 43 0.09 0.59 -5.34
C GLU A 43 1.14 -0.51 -5.46
N CYS A 44 0.68 -1.75 -5.53
CA CYS A 44 1.45 -2.93 -5.87
C CYS A 44 1.10 -3.40 -7.29
N GLY A 45 1.97 -4.19 -7.93
CA GLY A 45 1.74 -4.71 -9.30
C GLY A 45 0.55 -5.67 -9.44
N ASP A 46 -0.07 -6.06 -8.33
CA ASP A 46 -1.31 -6.83 -8.32
C ASP A 46 -2.53 -5.88 -8.31
N ALA A 47 -3.61 -6.28 -8.97
CA ALA A 47 -4.90 -5.59 -8.99
C ALA A 47 -5.73 -5.73 -7.69
N ALA A 48 -5.25 -6.51 -6.70
CA ALA A 48 -5.87 -6.72 -5.37
C ALA A 48 -6.42 -5.45 -4.70
N ARG A 49 -7.66 -5.49 -4.19
CA ARG A 49 -8.30 -4.36 -3.46
C ARG A 49 -8.81 -4.80 -2.09
N ASN A 50 -8.96 -3.83 -1.19
CA ASN A 50 -9.59 -4.02 0.10
C ASN A 50 -11.12 -3.81 -0.01
N ILE A 51 -11.87 -4.68 0.65
CA ILE A 51 -13.33 -4.63 0.82
C ILE A 51 -13.64 -4.75 2.31
N SER A 52 -13.61 -3.62 3.02
CA SER A 52 -13.96 -3.51 4.45
C SER A 52 -15.27 -2.72 4.58
N PRO A 53 -16.16 -3.03 5.56
CA PRO A 53 -16.00 -3.96 6.68
C PRO A 53 -16.68 -5.33 6.47
N TRP A 54 -16.95 -5.73 5.23
CA TRP A 54 -17.71 -6.96 4.94
C TRP A 54 -16.94 -8.27 5.22
N GLY A 55 -15.75 -8.20 5.85
CA GLY A 55 -14.85 -9.31 6.18
C GLY A 55 -15.49 -10.55 6.78
N ILE A 56 -16.53 -10.35 7.61
CA ILE A 56 -17.26 -11.44 8.26
C ILE A 56 -18.02 -12.29 7.24
N LEU A 57 -18.59 -11.67 6.20
CA LEU A 57 -19.31 -12.38 5.14
C LEU A 57 -18.37 -13.10 4.18
N ILE A 58 -17.09 -12.73 4.19
CA ILE A 58 -16.10 -13.14 3.19
C ILE A 58 -14.95 -13.96 3.76
N GLY A 59 -15.12 -14.51 4.96
CA GLY A 59 -14.15 -15.46 5.54
C GLY A 59 -12.78 -14.87 5.88
N GLY A 60 -12.67 -13.53 5.99
CA GLY A 60 -11.41 -12.86 6.34
C GLY A 60 -10.52 -12.41 5.17
N GLU A 61 -10.97 -12.54 3.91
CA GLU A 61 -10.22 -12.04 2.74
C GLU A 61 -10.44 -10.53 2.44
N GLU A 62 -10.86 -9.75 3.44
CA GLU A 62 -11.24 -8.32 3.29
C GLU A 62 -10.09 -7.39 2.90
N LEU A 63 -8.88 -7.66 3.35
CA LEU A 63 -7.75 -6.73 3.23
C LEU A 63 -6.70 -7.23 2.23
N HIS A 64 -7.17 -7.64 1.05
CA HIS A 64 -6.35 -8.28 0.02
C HIS A 64 -5.22 -7.37 -0.49
N ASN A 65 -5.47 -6.06 -0.70
CA ASN A 65 -4.41 -5.12 -1.08
C ASN A 65 -3.31 -5.02 -0.02
N ASN A 66 -3.69 -4.98 1.26
CA ASN A 66 -2.72 -4.91 2.35
C ASN A 66 -1.92 -6.23 2.46
N HIS A 67 -2.61 -7.38 2.33
CA HIS A 67 -1.98 -8.70 2.37
C HIS A 67 -0.96 -8.90 1.24
N HIS A 68 -1.33 -8.55 0.00
CA HIS A 68 -0.43 -8.67 -1.15
C HIS A 68 0.74 -7.69 -1.08
N THR A 69 0.57 -6.57 -0.38
CA THR A 69 1.65 -5.60 -0.14
C THR A 69 2.62 -6.08 0.93
N TYR A 70 2.12 -6.67 2.02
CA TYR A 70 2.91 -7.13 3.16
C TYR A 70 2.57 -8.58 3.53
N PRO A 71 2.95 -9.58 2.70
CA PRO A 71 2.51 -10.97 2.86
C PRO A 71 3.04 -11.62 4.16
N ASN A 72 4.16 -11.11 4.68
CA ASN A 72 4.74 -11.59 5.93
C ASN A 72 4.13 -10.95 7.19
N SER A 73 3.20 -10.00 7.04
CA SER A 73 2.55 -9.34 8.19
C SER A 73 1.39 -10.19 8.70
N ALA A 74 1.41 -10.51 9.98
CA ALA A 74 0.30 -11.17 10.67
C ALA A 74 -0.90 -10.22 10.89
N LYS A 75 -0.68 -8.91 10.79
CA LYS A 75 -1.73 -7.88 10.84
C LYS A 75 -1.97 -7.36 9.43
N LEU A 76 -3.19 -7.55 8.92
CA LEU A 76 -3.57 -7.10 7.58
C LEU A 76 -4.10 -5.67 7.59
N SER A 77 -4.69 -5.22 8.70
CA SER A 77 -5.15 -3.84 8.90
C SER A 77 -4.00 -2.84 8.97
N GLN A 78 -4.13 -1.77 8.19
CA GLN A 78 -3.21 -0.64 8.07
C GLN A 78 -3.88 0.69 8.44
N LYS A 79 -5.20 0.80 8.30
CA LYS A 79 -6.02 1.94 8.72
C LYS A 79 -6.88 1.56 9.93
N PRO A 80 -7.23 2.51 10.82
CA PRO A 80 -7.97 2.20 12.05
C PRO A 80 -9.42 1.76 11.82
N TRP A 81 -10.02 2.13 10.68
CA TRP A 81 -11.37 1.71 10.28
C TRP A 81 -11.39 0.39 9.50
N GLU A 82 -10.23 -0.23 9.28
CA GLU A 82 -10.16 -1.56 8.67
C GLU A 82 -10.45 -2.61 9.72
N PHE A 83 -11.52 -3.37 9.51
CA PHE A 83 -11.76 -4.56 10.30
C PHE A 83 -10.74 -5.64 9.88
N ASP A 84 -10.23 -6.38 10.85
CA ASP A 84 -9.24 -7.44 10.64
C ASP A 84 -9.53 -8.57 11.62
N ILE A 85 -10.39 -9.48 11.17
CA ILE A 85 -10.81 -10.63 11.96
C ILE A 85 -9.64 -11.55 12.31
N GLY A 86 -8.66 -11.69 11.41
CA GLY A 86 -7.47 -12.50 11.65
C GLY A 86 -6.63 -11.95 12.80
N TRP A 87 -6.40 -10.64 12.80
CA TRP A 87 -5.68 -9.97 13.88
C TRP A 87 -6.43 -10.04 15.21
N PHE A 88 -7.76 -9.94 15.20
CA PHE A 88 -8.56 -10.15 16.40
C PHE A 88 -8.30 -11.54 17.03
N TRP A 89 -8.35 -12.61 16.24
CA TRP A 89 -8.08 -13.96 16.73
C TRP A 89 -6.63 -14.17 17.19
N ILE A 90 -5.66 -13.62 16.45
CA ILE A 90 -4.24 -13.66 16.84
C ILE A 90 -4.04 -12.98 18.20
N ARG A 91 -4.68 -11.82 18.42
CA ARG A 91 -4.65 -11.10 19.70
C ARG A 91 -5.30 -11.90 20.82
N LEU A 92 -6.43 -12.54 20.55
CA LEU A 92 -7.12 -13.40 21.52
C LEU A 92 -6.24 -14.59 21.92
N PHE A 93 -5.66 -15.32 20.96
CA PHE A 93 -4.75 -16.43 21.27
C PHE A 93 -3.45 -15.97 21.94
N SER A 94 -2.94 -14.78 21.59
CA SER A 94 -1.79 -14.20 22.27
C SER A 94 -2.09 -13.87 23.73
N LEU A 95 -3.32 -13.43 24.04
CA LEU A 95 -3.77 -13.19 25.43
C LEU A 95 -3.72 -14.48 26.26
N PHE A 96 -4.14 -15.60 25.67
CA PHE A 96 -4.05 -16.92 26.29
C PHE A 96 -2.66 -17.59 26.17
N ARG A 97 -1.65 -16.87 25.66
CA ARG A 97 -0.28 -17.37 25.41
C ARG A 97 -0.21 -18.59 24.48
N LEU A 98 -1.23 -18.78 23.63
CA LEU A 98 -1.29 -19.87 22.65
C LEU A 98 -0.61 -19.51 21.32
N ALA A 99 -0.44 -18.22 21.03
CA ALA A 99 0.18 -17.75 19.80
C ALA A 99 1.06 -16.52 20.04
N ARG A 100 2.01 -16.28 19.12
CA ARG A 100 2.78 -15.03 19.05
C ARG A 100 2.91 -14.60 17.59
N ALA A 101 2.54 -13.35 17.30
CA ALA A 101 2.75 -12.77 15.98
C ALA A 101 4.25 -12.67 15.67
N ARG A 102 4.68 -13.29 14.58
CA ARG A 102 6.11 -13.30 14.17
C ARG A 102 6.56 -11.97 13.58
N SER A 103 5.69 -11.32 12.80
CA SER A 103 5.93 -10.03 12.18
C SER A 103 4.59 -9.31 12.00
N THR A 104 4.58 -7.99 12.11
CA THR A 104 3.42 -7.13 11.85
C THR A 104 3.72 -6.12 10.75
N GLY A 105 4.62 -6.50 9.82
CA GLY A 105 5.09 -5.64 8.75
C GLY A 105 6.38 -4.88 9.09
N PRO A 106 6.85 -4.00 8.19
CA PRO A 106 8.08 -3.25 8.39
C PRO A 106 7.96 -2.26 9.54
N VAL A 107 9.01 -2.22 10.37
CA VAL A 107 9.11 -1.28 11.50
C VAL A 107 10.03 -0.14 11.09
N VAL A 108 9.46 1.04 10.91
CA VAL A 108 10.16 2.28 10.62
C VAL A 108 9.87 3.26 11.74
N ALA A 109 10.92 3.76 12.39
CA ALA A 109 10.82 4.82 13.37
C ALA A 109 11.07 6.18 12.70
N ARG A 110 10.37 7.21 13.15
CA ARG A 110 10.74 8.61 12.88
C ARG A 110 11.60 9.12 14.04
N VAL A 111 12.76 9.65 13.74
CA VAL A 111 13.67 10.25 14.72
C VAL A 111 13.55 11.77 14.64
N PRO A 112 12.99 12.45 15.66
CA PRO A 112 12.91 13.91 15.68
C PRO A 112 14.30 14.55 15.54
N GLY A 113 14.43 15.57 14.68
CA GLY A 113 15.69 16.29 14.46
C GLY A 113 16.72 15.57 13.58
N LYS A 114 16.46 14.34 13.12
CA LYS A 114 17.32 13.65 12.15
C LYS A 114 17.17 14.29 10.76
N ALA A 115 18.23 14.94 10.29
CA ALA A 115 18.27 15.62 8.99
C ALA A 115 19.20 14.95 7.96
N ALA A 116 19.99 13.96 8.37
CA ALA A 116 20.94 13.28 7.51
C ALA A 116 20.43 11.90 7.09
N LEU A 117 20.56 11.59 5.80
CA LEU A 117 20.37 10.24 5.28
C LEU A 117 21.59 9.38 5.66
N ASP A 118 21.33 8.30 6.37
CA ASP A 118 22.31 7.27 6.73
C ASP A 118 21.86 5.87 6.26
N ILE A 119 22.68 4.86 6.54
CA ILE A 119 22.40 3.47 6.17
C ILE A 119 21.09 2.98 6.81
N ASP A 120 20.79 3.40 8.05
CA ASP A 120 19.54 3.04 8.74
C ASP A 120 18.32 3.65 8.03
N THR A 121 18.43 4.88 7.51
CA THR A 121 17.39 5.48 6.66
C THR A 121 17.20 4.69 5.38
N ALA A 122 18.29 4.33 4.68
CA ALA A 122 18.21 3.56 3.44
C ALA A 122 17.47 2.22 3.64
N TRP A 123 17.80 1.50 4.71
CA TRP A 123 17.09 0.26 5.08
C TRP A 123 15.63 0.48 5.46
N ALA A 124 15.33 1.53 6.24
CA ALA A 124 13.96 1.86 6.61
C ALA A 124 13.11 2.14 5.37
N VAL A 125 13.66 2.92 4.43
CA VAL A 125 13.00 3.29 3.19
C VAL A 125 12.78 2.06 2.31
N LEU A 126 13.77 1.19 2.18
CA LEU A 126 13.66 -0.03 1.38
C LEU A 126 12.59 -0.99 1.92
N ASN A 127 12.61 -1.22 3.24
CA ASN A 127 11.71 -2.17 3.90
C ASN A 127 10.25 -1.72 3.85
N ASP A 128 9.99 -0.43 3.73
CA ASP A 128 8.64 0.15 3.79
C ASP A 128 8.28 1.02 2.59
N ARG A 129 8.87 0.70 1.44
CA ARG A 129 8.70 1.45 0.18
C ARG A 129 7.25 1.71 -0.21
N PHE A 130 6.34 0.77 0.07
CA PHE A 130 4.93 0.90 -0.30
C PHE A 130 4.23 2.00 0.51
N ARG A 131 4.47 2.07 1.82
CA ARG A 131 3.95 3.13 2.67
C ARG A 131 4.57 4.48 2.31
N ILE A 132 5.84 4.49 1.91
CA ILE A 132 6.51 5.70 1.42
C ILE A 132 5.90 6.20 0.12
N MET A 133 5.58 5.32 -0.83
CA MET A 133 4.88 5.72 -2.05
C MET A 133 3.44 6.16 -1.80
N ALA A 134 2.75 5.53 -0.84
CA ALA A 134 1.42 5.98 -0.44
C ALA A 134 1.47 7.41 0.11
N LYS A 135 2.47 7.71 0.94
CA LYS A 135 2.72 9.08 1.42
C LYS A 135 3.15 10.03 0.33
N TYR A 136 4.03 9.63 -0.59
CA TYR A 136 4.37 10.47 -1.74
C TYR A 136 3.12 10.86 -2.54
N ALA A 137 2.19 9.92 -2.74
CA ALA A 137 0.93 10.19 -3.40
C ALA A 137 0.03 11.17 -2.61
N GLU A 138 0.07 11.10 -1.27
CA GLU A 138 -0.74 11.94 -0.37
C GLU A 138 -0.13 13.34 -0.19
N ASP A 139 1.16 13.41 0.15
CA ASP A 139 1.86 14.63 0.55
C ASP A 139 2.44 15.42 -0.63
N VAL A 140 2.70 14.77 -1.78
CA VAL A 140 3.28 15.43 -2.97
C VAL A 140 2.28 15.51 -4.11
N VAL A 141 1.77 14.37 -4.57
CA VAL A 141 0.96 14.34 -5.80
C VAL A 141 -0.41 14.98 -5.59
N THR A 142 -1.10 14.65 -4.50
CA THR A 142 -2.46 15.16 -4.24
C THR A 142 -2.51 16.69 -4.17
N PRO A 143 -1.71 17.39 -3.31
CA PRO A 143 -1.80 18.84 -3.21
C PRO A 143 -1.40 19.54 -4.51
N LEU A 144 -0.43 19.03 -5.26
CA LEU A 144 -0.04 19.62 -6.54
C LEU A 144 -1.11 19.44 -7.62
N VAL A 145 -1.77 18.28 -7.67
CA VAL A 145 -2.92 18.07 -8.57
C VAL A 145 -4.07 19.01 -8.20
N GLU A 146 -4.36 19.18 -6.91
CA GLU A 146 -5.38 20.13 -6.45
C GLU A 146 -5.04 21.57 -6.86
N GLN A 147 -3.78 21.98 -6.70
CA GLN A 147 -3.31 23.32 -7.09
C GLN A 147 -3.42 23.55 -8.60
N GLU A 148 -2.93 22.62 -9.43
CA GLU A 148 -2.97 22.79 -10.89
C GLU A 148 -4.41 22.75 -11.42
N LEU A 149 -5.27 21.86 -10.91
CA LEU A 149 -6.68 21.83 -11.28
C LEU A 149 -7.44 23.08 -10.80
N ALA A 150 -7.09 23.65 -9.65
CA ALA A 150 -7.67 24.90 -9.18
C ALA A 150 -7.34 26.09 -10.09
N ARG A 151 -6.13 26.14 -10.67
CA ARG A 151 -5.72 27.20 -11.60
C ARG A 151 -6.55 27.23 -12.88
N VAL A 152 -7.02 26.08 -13.34
CA VAL A 152 -7.87 25.96 -14.54
C VAL A 152 -9.37 25.89 -14.23
N GLY A 153 -9.76 26.08 -12.96
CA GLY A 153 -11.17 26.06 -12.55
C GLY A 153 -11.80 24.65 -12.45
N GLU A 154 -10.98 23.60 -12.41
CA GLU A 154 -11.41 22.19 -12.41
C GLU A 154 -11.10 21.45 -11.08
N ALA A 155 -10.97 22.15 -9.96
CA ALA A 155 -10.68 21.58 -8.62
C ALA A 155 -11.77 20.67 -8.02
N ARG A 156 -12.63 20.06 -8.85
CA ARG A 156 -13.65 19.12 -8.40
C ARG A 156 -12.99 17.86 -7.82
N SER A 157 -13.51 17.34 -6.71
CA SER A 157 -12.94 16.16 -6.05
C SER A 157 -12.92 14.90 -6.93
N SER A 158 -13.78 14.81 -7.96
CA SER A 158 -13.71 13.73 -8.96
C SER A 158 -12.51 13.88 -9.90
N ALA A 159 -12.23 15.09 -10.39
CA ALA A 159 -11.12 15.39 -11.29
C ALA A 159 -9.77 15.16 -10.59
N VAL A 160 -9.63 15.69 -9.37
CA VAL A 160 -8.45 15.47 -8.51
C VAL A 160 -8.20 13.97 -8.31
N ARG A 161 -9.23 13.21 -7.94
CA ARG A 161 -9.10 11.75 -7.77
C ARG A 161 -8.74 11.03 -9.06
N SER A 162 -9.24 11.49 -10.21
CA SER A 162 -8.94 10.90 -11.52
C SER A 162 -7.48 11.11 -11.88
N VAL A 163 -7.01 12.37 -11.87
CA VAL A 163 -5.62 12.72 -12.21
C VAL A 163 -4.65 12.10 -11.20
N ARG A 164 -4.94 12.17 -9.90
CA ARG A 164 -4.11 11.50 -8.87
C ARG A 164 -4.00 10.01 -9.15
N ARG A 165 -5.11 9.32 -9.44
CA ARG A 165 -5.09 7.89 -9.78
C ARG A 165 -4.24 7.66 -11.02
N LEU A 166 -4.42 8.47 -12.05
CA LEU A 166 -3.67 8.39 -13.30
C LEU A 166 -2.16 8.50 -13.08
N LEU A 167 -1.70 9.41 -12.20
CA LEU A 167 -0.29 9.62 -11.89
C LEU A 167 0.28 8.56 -10.93
N CYS A 168 -0.50 8.08 -9.96
CA CYS A 168 -0.01 7.18 -8.91
C CYS A 168 -0.09 5.70 -9.29
N ARG A 169 -1.03 5.30 -10.16
CA ARG A 169 -1.22 3.90 -10.58
C ARG A 169 0.10 3.26 -11.05
N GLU A 170 0.29 2.01 -10.66
CA GLU A 170 1.40 1.18 -11.14
C GLU A 170 1.27 0.94 -12.67
N GLU A 171 2.40 0.93 -13.39
CA GLU A 171 2.45 0.93 -14.86
C GLU A 171 1.85 -0.31 -15.51
N SER A 172 2.09 -1.51 -14.96
CA SER A 172 1.50 -2.77 -15.41
C SER A 172 -0.03 -2.80 -15.28
N LEU A 173 -0.61 -1.96 -14.41
CA LEU A 173 -2.05 -1.86 -14.19
C LEU A 173 -2.73 -0.74 -15.02
N VAL A 174 -2.00 -0.05 -15.88
CA VAL A 174 -2.50 1.07 -16.68
C VAL A 174 -2.79 0.60 -18.10
N SER A 175 -3.99 0.91 -18.60
CA SER A 175 -4.37 0.61 -19.99
C SER A 175 -3.70 1.55 -20.98
N ASP A 176 -3.66 1.19 -22.26
CA ASP A 176 -3.10 2.06 -23.31
C ASP A 176 -3.85 3.39 -23.46
N ALA A 177 -5.14 3.40 -23.13
CA ALA A 177 -5.91 4.65 -23.05
C ALA A 177 -5.43 5.51 -21.88
N GLY A 178 -5.23 4.91 -20.69
CA GLY A 178 -4.70 5.61 -19.52
C GLY A 178 -3.26 6.12 -19.75
N ARG A 179 -2.39 5.36 -20.43
CA ARG A 179 -1.05 5.83 -20.79
C ARG A 179 -1.09 7.11 -21.65
N ARG A 180 -2.00 7.15 -22.64
CA ARG A 180 -2.19 8.33 -23.50
C ARG A 180 -2.74 9.51 -22.72
N GLU A 181 -3.77 9.29 -21.90
CA GLU A 181 -4.33 10.33 -21.03
C GLU A 181 -3.26 10.91 -20.09
N ARG A 182 -2.43 10.04 -19.49
CA ARG A 182 -1.31 10.47 -18.64
C ARG A 182 -0.34 11.33 -19.43
N ALA A 183 0.09 10.90 -20.62
CA ALA A 183 1.02 11.65 -21.43
C ALA A 183 0.51 13.05 -21.78
N LEU A 184 -0.80 13.19 -22.06
CA LEU A 184 -1.43 14.50 -22.31
C LEU A 184 -1.39 15.39 -21.07
N VAL A 185 -1.82 14.88 -19.92
CA VAL A 185 -1.81 15.65 -18.66
C VAL A 185 -0.39 16.11 -18.29
N LEU A 186 0.60 15.23 -18.45
CA LEU A 186 2.01 15.57 -18.16
C LEU A 186 2.56 16.60 -19.15
N ALA A 187 2.15 16.55 -20.42
CA ALA A 187 2.56 17.54 -21.43
C ALA A 187 1.98 18.93 -21.16
N GLU A 188 0.76 19.00 -20.64
CA GLU A 188 0.08 20.27 -20.33
C GLU A 188 0.53 20.89 -19.01
N GLN A 189 0.96 20.08 -18.04
CA GLN A 189 1.25 20.51 -16.67
C GLN A 189 2.70 20.20 -16.27
N PRO A 190 3.65 21.13 -16.48
CA PRO A 190 5.08 20.89 -16.22
C PRO A 190 5.39 20.45 -14.79
N VAL A 191 4.71 21.03 -13.79
CA VAL A 191 4.89 20.67 -12.37
C VAL A 191 4.48 19.22 -12.12
N LEU A 192 3.38 18.76 -12.72
CA LEU A 192 2.92 17.37 -12.61
C LEU A 192 3.88 16.42 -13.33
N ASN A 193 4.46 16.84 -14.46
CA ASN A 193 5.53 16.09 -15.13
C ASN A 193 6.74 15.90 -14.24
N THR A 194 7.25 16.98 -13.63
CA THR A 194 8.39 16.91 -12.71
C THR A 194 8.13 15.94 -11.57
N VAL A 195 7.01 16.05 -10.84
CA VAL A 195 6.76 15.15 -9.71
C VAL A 195 6.47 13.71 -10.14
N TYR A 196 5.95 13.49 -11.35
CA TYR A 196 5.83 12.15 -11.91
C TYR A 196 7.22 11.56 -12.24
N GLU A 197 8.14 12.33 -12.80
CA GLU A 197 9.53 11.90 -13.02
C GLU A 197 10.24 11.57 -11.70
N PHE A 198 10.11 12.42 -10.67
CA PHE A 198 10.63 12.13 -9.32
C PHE A 198 10.10 10.81 -8.75
N LYS A 199 8.79 10.54 -8.91
CA LYS A 199 8.16 9.27 -8.54
C LYS A 199 8.82 8.10 -9.25
N GLN A 200 9.00 8.18 -10.57
CA GLN A 200 9.59 7.10 -11.37
C GLN A 200 11.06 6.85 -10.99
N ARG A 201 11.84 7.91 -10.78
CA ARG A 201 13.22 7.79 -10.30
C ARG A 201 13.27 7.12 -8.92
N LEU A 202 12.38 7.50 -7.99
CA LEU A 202 12.33 6.88 -6.67
C LEU A 202 11.98 5.38 -6.73
N ILE A 203 11.05 4.98 -7.62
CA ILE A 203 10.76 3.56 -7.86
C ILE A 203 11.99 2.84 -8.43
N ALA A 204 12.71 3.48 -9.37
CA ALA A 204 13.90 2.90 -9.98
C ALA A 204 15.04 2.68 -8.98
N VAL A 205 15.17 3.56 -7.97
CA VAL A 205 16.12 3.40 -6.86
C VAL A 205 15.92 2.05 -6.15
N TRP A 206 14.68 1.56 -6.03
CA TRP A 206 14.38 0.29 -5.36
C TRP A 206 14.39 -0.93 -6.29
N ALA A 207 14.18 -0.71 -7.59
CA ALA A 207 14.13 -1.80 -8.57
C ALA A 207 15.51 -2.42 -8.85
N LYS A 208 16.60 -1.73 -8.50
CA LYS A 208 17.97 -2.23 -8.60
C LYS A 208 18.17 -3.47 -7.69
N ARG A 209 17.98 -4.66 -8.25
CA ARG A 209 18.22 -5.94 -7.57
C ARG A 209 19.72 -6.09 -7.26
N GLY A 210 20.05 -6.28 -5.98
CA GLY A 210 21.42 -6.60 -5.53
C GLY A 210 22.26 -5.41 -5.01
N GLY A 211 21.68 -4.22 -4.89
CA GLY A 211 22.40 -3.04 -4.38
C GLY A 211 22.81 -3.17 -2.92
N ASN A 212 24.09 -2.94 -2.65
CA ASN A 212 24.62 -2.67 -1.30
C ASN A 212 23.86 -1.46 -0.69
N ALA A 213 23.60 -1.46 0.62
CA ALA A 213 22.91 -0.37 1.31
C ALA A 213 23.57 1.00 1.07
N GLU A 214 24.88 1.01 0.80
CA GLU A 214 25.64 2.21 0.43
C GLU A 214 25.25 2.76 -0.95
N GLU A 215 25.01 1.90 -1.94
CA GLU A 215 24.54 2.32 -3.25
C GLU A 215 23.13 2.90 -3.16
N LEU A 216 22.24 2.22 -2.44
CA LEU A 216 20.89 2.72 -2.17
C LEU A 216 20.94 4.10 -1.49
N LEU A 217 21.80 4.25 -0.49
CA LEU A 217 21.98 5.51 0.22
C LEU A 217 22.46 6.62 -0.71
N ARG A 218 23.44 6.34 -1.58
CA ARG A 218 23.96 7.31 -2.56
C ARG A 218 22.87 7.76 -3.53
N GLU A 219 22.10 6.83 -4.07
CA GLU A 219 21.01 7.12 -5.00
C GLU A 219 19.88 7.92 -4.32
N LEU A 220 19.51 7.55 -3.09
CA LEU A 220 18.54 8.30 -2.29
C LEU A 220 19.03 9.72 -1.98
N ARG A 221 20.33 9.90 -1.67
CA ARG A 221 20.92 11.23 -1.47
C ARG A 221 20.85 12.08 -2.73
N GLN A 222 21.19 11.52 -3.90
CA GLN A 222 21.06 12.22 -5.17
C GLN A 222 19.61 12.60 -5.45
N TRP A 223 18.68 11.66 -5.26
CA TRP A 223 17.26 11.93 -5.43
C TRP A 223 16.76 13.06 -4.54
N CYS A 224 17.18 13.08 -3.26
CA CYS A 224 16.82 14.13 -2.31
C CYS A 224 17.43 15.50 -2.70
N ALA A 225 18.70 15.52 -3.13
CA ALA A 225 19.36 16.75 -3.56
C ALA A 225 18.67 17.37 -4.78
N ASP A 226 18.31 16.53 -5.76
CA ASP A 226 17.57 16.97 -6.94
C ASP A 226 16.16 17.47 -6.57
N ALA A 227 15.49 16.79 -5.63
CA ALA A 227 14.16 17.16 -5.17
C ALA A 227 14.20 18.52 -4.46
N GLU A 228 15.21 18.74 -3.63
CA GLU A 228 15.46 20.03 -2.96
C GLU A 228 15.79 21.14 -3.96
N ALA A 229 16.55 20.83 -5.01
CA ALA A 229 16.88 21.77 -6.07
C ALA A 229 15.70 22.11 -6.99
N SER A 230 14.65 21.28 -7.04
CA SER A 230 13.47 21.53 -7.86
C SER A 230 12.66 22.77 -7.44
N GLY A 231 12.83 23.24 -6.20
CA GLY A 231 12.07 24.36 -5.63
C GLY A 231 10.62 24.03 -5.29
N ILE A 232 10.16 22.79 -5.51
CA ILE A 232 8.78 22.37 -5.19
C ILE A 232 8.67 22.10 -3.68
N GLU A 233 7.90 22.91 -2.97
CA GLU A 233 7.76 22.83 -1.51
C GLU A 233 7.29 21.45 -1.02
N ALA A 234 6.31 20.86 -1.70
CA ALA A 234 5.81 19.52 -1.35
C ALA A 234 6.89 18.43 -1.44
N LEU A 235 7.83 18.53 -2.40
CA LEU A 235 8.98 17.63 -2.48
C LEU A 235 9.96 17.88 -1.34
N ASN A 236 10.20 19.14 -0.96
CA ASN A 236 11.07 19.49 0.16
C ASN A 236 10.54 18.96 1.48
N ASP A 237 9.24 19.09 1.73
CA ASP A 237 8.57 18.52 2.90
C ASP A 237 8.67 17.00 2.93
N PHE A 238 8.44 16.34 1.80
CA PHE A 238 8.59 14.90 1.69
C PHE A 238 10.04 14.46 1.96
N VAL A 239 11.04 15.18 1.46
CA VAL A 239 12.47 14.90 1.72
C VAL A 239 12.80 15.08 3.21
N ARG A 240 12.30 16.14 3.86
CA ARG A 240 12.45 16.34 5.32
C ARG A 240 11.89 15.16 6.10
N GLU A 241 10.70 14.68 5.72
CA GLU A 241 10.10 13.51 6.33
C GLU A 241 10.93 12.24 6.07
N LEU A 242 11.39 12.02 4.84
CA LEU A 242 12.19 10.85 4.46
C LEU A 242 13.50 10.77 5.25
N LYS A 243 14.18 11.90 5.44
CA LYS A 243 15.40 12.04 6.25
C LYS A 243 15.19 11.63 7.72
N SER A 244 13.96 11.77 8.23
CA SER A 244 13.63 11.38 9.62
C SER A 244 13.54 9.88 9.85
N TYR A 245 13.46 9.07 8.79
CA TYR A 245 13.28 7.62 8.92
C TYR A 245 14.54 6.91 9.39
N SER A 246 14.33 5.90 10.22
CA SER A 246 15.37 5.02 10.72
C SER A 246 14.78 3.64 11.00
N VAL A 247 15.56 2.59 10.77
CA VAL A 247 15.25 1.30 11.38
C VAL A 247 15.41 1.51 12.89
N PRO A 248 14.43 1.13 13.72
CA PRO A 248 14.65 1.12 15.17
C PRO A 248 15.85 0.23 15.42
N ARG A 249 16.86 0.72 16.16
CA ARG A 249 17.87 -0.17 16.72
C ARG A 249 17.12 -1.16 17.60
N LEU A 250 16.85 -2.35 17.08
CA LEU A 250 16.57 -3.50 17.91
C LEU A 250 17.76 -3.55 18.84
N ALA A 251 17.55 -3.21 20.10
CA ALA A 251 18.57 -3.39 21.11
C ALA A 251 19.11 -4.80 20.90
N LEU A 252 20.42 -4.92 20.73
CA LEU A 252 21.19 -6.16 20.76
C LEU A 252 21.12 -6.80 22.17
N ASN A 253 19.95 -6.78 22.79
CA ASN A 253 19.60 -7.39 24.05
C ASN A 253 18.49 -8.41 23.77
N ARG A 254 18.83 -9.42 22.99
CA ARG A 254 18.31 -10.77 23.23
C ARG A 254 19.40 -11.52 23.96
N GLY A 255 19.60 -11.14 25.23
CA GLY A 255 20.18 -12.02 26.25
C GLY A 255 19.12 -12.96 26.77
#